data_AF-A0A9D6SNV7-F1
#
_entry.id   AF-A0A9D6SNV7-F1
#
_cell.length_a   1.000
_cell.length_b   1.000
_cell.length_c   1.000
_cell.angle_alpha   90.00
_cell.angle_beta   90.00
_cell.angle_gamma   90.00
#
_symmetry.space_group_name_H-M   'P 1'
#
loop_
_entity.id
_entity.type
_entity.pdbx_description
1 polymer ?
#
loop_
_entity_poly.entity_id
_entity_poly.type
_entity_poly.pdbx_seq_one_letter_code
_entity_poly.pdbx_strand_id
1 'polypeptide(L)'
;MIATHLIRQAGVKRREAATGAVTLIQRFGSAANLNIHLHGLVLDGVYHIRAEGAPVFHAAPALTSEKLQALFGKIITRVLRLLTREGHLVEEEGVTYVADAHGIVDADNVLAPLQAASCTWRIALAPRR
;
A
#
# COMPACT_ATOMS: atom_id res chain seq x y z
N MET A 1 8.01 -0.16 7.23
CA MET A 1 8.17 1.32 7.28
C MET A 1 7.31 1.95 8.34
N ILE A 2 5.99 1.73 8.30
CA ILE A 2 5.05 2.24 9.30
C ILE A 2 5.40 1.69 10.69
N ALA A 3 5.59 0.38 10.85
CA ALA A 3 6.06 -0.22 12.10
C ALA A 3 7.35 0.42 12.63
N THR A 4 8.35 0.64 11.78
CA THR A 4 9.61 1.30 12.18
C THR A 4 9.39 2.74 12.60
N HIS A 5 8.46 3.46 11.98
CA HIS A 5 8.09 4.82 12.37
C HIS A 5 7.43 4.81 13.75
N LEU A 6 6.43 3.95 13.97
CA LEU A 6 5.72 3.82 15.25
C LEU A 6 6.66 3.46 16.40
N ILE A 7 7.54 2.47 16.21
CA ILE A 7 8.55 2.07 17.21
C ILE A 7 9.45 3.25 17.59
N ARG A 8 9.90 4.03 16.60
CA ARG A 8 10.74 5.21 16.86
C ARG A 8 9.97 6.30 17.60
N GLN A 9 8.70 6.54 17.25
CA GLN A 9 7.88 7.54 17.93
C GLN A 9 7.58 7.13 19.38
N ALA A 10 7.36 5.84 19.65
CA ALA A 10 7.10 5.31 20.98
C ALA A 10 8.34 5.25 21.90
N GLY A 11 9.55 5.45 21.36
CA GLY A 11 10.79 5.41 22.15
C GLY A 11 11.20 4.01 22.64
N VAL A 12 10.57 2.95 22.12
CA VAL A 12 10.85 1.56 22.52
C VAL A 12 11.96 0.98 21.63
N LYS A 13 12.83 0.14 22.20
CA LYS A 13 13.85 -0.59 21.43
C LYS A 13 13.17 -1.54 20.45
N ARG A 14 13.62 -1.57 19.19
CA ARG A 14 13.01 -2.40 18.14
C ARG A 14 12.89 -3.88 18.50
N ARG A 15 13.85 -4.44 19.24
CA ARG A 15 13.86 -5.86 19.66
C ARG A 15 12.81 -6.18 20.74
N GLU A 16 12.28 -5.14 21.38
CA GLU A 16 11.31 -5.20 22.48
C GLU A 16 9.96 -4.61 22.03
N ALA A 17 9.75 -4.33 20.74
CA ALA A 17 8.55 -3.67 20.26
C ALA A 17 7.80 -4.54 19.24
N ALA A 18 6.52 -4.79 19.51
CA ALA A 18 5.60 -5.45 18.60
C ALA A 18 4.57 -4.44 18.05
N THR A 19 4.26 -4.55 16.76
CA THR A 19 3.24 -3.74 16.07
C THR A 19 2.29 -4.65 15.32
N GLY A 20 1.08 -4.17 15.00
CA GLY A 20 0.10 -4.92 14.23
C GLY A 20 -0.44 -4.11 13.06
N ALA A 21 -0.69 -4.79 11.94
CA ALA A 21 -1.38 -4.22 10.79
C ALA A 21 -2.21 -5.29 10.06
N VAL A 22 -3.36 -4.88 9.53
CA VAL A 22 -4.20 -5.67 8.63
C VAL A 22 -4.34 -4.87 7.35
N THR A 23 -4.06 -5.51 6.21
CA THR A 23 -4.24 -4.90 4.89
C THR A 23 -5.36 -5.59 4.15
N LEU A 24 -6.35 -4.82 3.72
CA LEU A 24 -7.40 -5.26 2.82
C LEU A 24 -7.10 -4.74 1.41
N ILE A 25 -7.17 -5.62 0.42
CA ILE A 25 -6.96 -5.26 -0.98
C ILE A 25 -8.33 -5.08 -1.63
N GLN A 26 -8.71 -3.83 -1.88
CA GLN A 26 -9.85 -3.51 -2.74
C GLN A 26 -9.35 -3.54 -4.19
N ARG A 27 -9.95 -4.37 -5.03
CA ARG A 27 -9.54 -4.53 -6.43
C ARG A 27 -10.41 -3.77 -7.43
N PHE A 28 -11.53 -3.21 -6.97
CA PHE A 28 -12.52 -2.58 -7.84
C PHE A 28 -12.98 -1.22 -7.33
N GLY A 29 -13.25 -0.32 -8.27
CA GLY A 29 -13.99 0.93 -8.03
C GLY A 29 -15.51 0.68 -7.96
N SER A 30 -16.27 1.73 -7.67
CA SER A 30 -17.75 1.66 -7.58
C SER A 30 -18.42 1.18 -8.88
N ALA A 31 -17.77 1.40 -10.02
CA ALA A 31 -18.20 0.93 -11.35
C ALA A 31 -17.70 -0.49 -11.70
N ALA A 32 -17.19 -1.25 -10.71
CA ALA A 32 -16.53 -2.54 -10.88
C ALA A 32 -15.30 -2.54 -11.81
N ASN A 33 -14.81 -1.38 -12.24
CA ASN A 33 -13.55 -1.23 -12.96
C ASN A 33 -12.37 -1.59 -12.01
N LEU A 34 -11.30 -2.20 -12.54
CA LEU A 34 -10.13 -2.58 -11.73
C LEU A 34 -9.49 -1.35 -11.09
N ASN A 35 -9.70 -1.15 -9.82
CA ASN A 35 -9.04 -0.10 -9.07
C ASN A 35 -8.41 -0.71 -7.83
N ILE A 36 -7.10 -0.96 -7.90
CA ILE A 36 -6.37 -1.61 -6.82
C ILE A 36 -6.02 -0.56 -5.77
N HIS A 37 -6.74 -0.60 -4.65
CA HIS A 37 -6.47 0.18 -3.45
C HIS A 37 -6.12 -0.74 -2.28
N LEU A 38 -5.07 -0.38 -1.56
CA LEU A 38 -4.67 -1.08 -0.34
C LEU A 38 -5.17 -0.29 0.87
N HIS A 39 -6.14 -0.83 1.59
CA HIS A 39 -6.63 -0.29 2.85
C HIS A 39 -5.84 -0.91 4.00
N GLY A 40 -4.99 -0.13 4.64
CA GLY A 40 -4.20 -0.57 5.80
C GLY A 40 -4.81 -0.07 7.11
N LEU A 41 -5.18 -1.00 7.99
CA LEU A 41 -5.45 -0.72 9.40
C LEU A 41 -4.20 -1.04 10.19
N VAL A 42 -3.64 -0.06 10.90
CA VAL A 42 -2.41 -0.22 11.68
C VAL A 42 -2.68 0.23 13.10
N LEU A 43 -2.12 -0.47 14.08
CA LEU A 43 -2.16 -0.02 15.47
C LEU A 43 -1.50 1.35 15.59
N ASP A 44 -2.14 2.27 16.32
CA ASP A 44 -1.61 3.61 16.58
C ASP A 44 -0.64 3.61 17.77
N GLY A 45 0.36 2.74 17.70
CA GLY A 45 1.29 2.50 18.79
C GLY A 45 1.97 1.14 18.68
N VAL A 46 2.66 0.79 19.76
CA VAL A 46 3.45 -0.44 19.84
C VAL A 46 3.22 -1.13 21.18
N TYR A 47 3.26 -2.46 21.20
CA TYR A 47 3.39 -3.20 22.45
C TYR A 47 4.87 -3.28 22.84
N HIS A 48 5.20 -2.83 24.05
CA HIS A 48 6.50 -3.05 24.67
C HIS A 48 6.51 -4.44 25.30
N ILE A 49 7.28 -5.34 24.72
CA ILE A 49 7.51 -6.71 25.18
C ILE A 49 8.76 -6.71 26.04
N ARG A 50 8.60 -7.01 27.33
CA ARG A 50 9.70 -7.17 28.29
C ARG A 50 9.98 -8.66 28.51
N ALA A 51 11.14 -8.98 29.05
CA ALA A 51 11.50 -10.37 29.38
C ALA A 51 10.54 -10.99 30.42
N GLU A 52 9.99 -10.14 31.29
CA GLU A 52 9.06 -10.54 32.35
C GLU A 52 7.83 -9.61 32.34
N GLY A 53 6.65 -10.18 32.56
CA GLY A 53 5.38 -9.46 32.63
C GLY A 53 4.57 -9.45 31.33
N ALA A 54 3.36 -8.89 31.41
CA ALA A 54 2.46 -8.78 30.26
C ALA A 54 2.91 -7.66 29.30
N PRO A 55 2.65 -7.80 27.99
CA PRO A 55 2.84 -6.72 27.02
C PRO A 55 2.11 -5.44 27.41
N VAL A 56 2.79 -4.30 27.36
CA VAL A 56 2.20 -2.98 27.64
C VAL A 56 2.05 -2.20 26.35
N PHE A 57 0.87 -1.65 26.07
CA PHE A 57 0.67 -0.81 24.89
C PHE A 57 1.16 0.62 25.12
N HIS A 58 2.01 1.10 24.22
CA HIS A 58 2.49 2.46 24.15
C HIS A 58 1.90 3.12 22.90
N ALA A 59 0.93 4.01 23.11
CA ALA A 59 0.34 4.80 22.04
C ALA A 59 1.41 5.67 21.36
N ALA A 60 1.34 5.77 20.05
CA ALA A 60 2.19 6.71 19.32
C ALA A 60 1.66 8.15 19.55
N PRO A 61 2.55 9.15 19.66
CA PRO A 61 2.13 10.54 19.57
C PRO A 61 1.48 10.80 18.21
N ALA A 62 0.49 11.70 18.19
CA ALA A 62 -0.19 12.11 16.97
C ALA A 62 0.81 12.54 15.89
N LEU A 63 0.60 12.06 14.66
CA LEU A 63 1.42 12.47 13.53
C LEU A 63 1.15 13.93 13.19
N THR A 64 2.23 14.72 13.09
CA THR A 64 2.14 16.05 12.47
C THR A 64 2.06 15.90 10.95
N SER A 65 1.51 16.90 10.27
CA SER A 65 1.41 16.94 8.81
C SER A 65 2.76 16.73 8.12
N GLU A 66 3.84 17.31 8.67
CA GLU A 66 5.20 17.17 8.13
C GLU A 66 5.72 15.73 8.27
N LYS A 67 5.49 15.09 9.42
CA LYS A 67 5.86 13.68 9.65
C LYS A 67 5.09 12.75 8.72
N LEU A 68 3.79 13.03 8.52
CA LEU A 68 2.93 12.28 7.61
C LEU A 68 3.43 12.40 6.17
N GLN A 69 3.69 13.61 5.69
CA GLN A 69 4.24 13.84 4.35
C GLN A 69 5.58 13.13 4.15
N ALA A 70 6.49 13.21 5.12
CA ALA A 70 7.79 12.55 5.04
C ALA A 70 7.67 11.01 5.01
N LEU A 71 6.72 10.44 5.76
CA LEU A 71 6.43 9.01 5.71
C LEU A 71 5.82 8.62 4.36
N PHE A 72 4.87 9.41 3.86
CA PHE A 72 4.22 9.19 2.58
C PHE A 72 5.21 9.21 1.41
N GLY A 73 6.08 10.22 1.35
CA GLY A 73 7.15 10.28 0.34
C GLY A 73 8.06 9.05 0.37
N LYS A 74 8.42 8.54 1.56
CA LYS A 74 9.19 7.30 1.70
C LYS A 74 8.45 6.06 1.19
N ILE A 75 7.11 6.03 1.34
CA ILE A 75 6.26 4.96 0.79
C ILE A 75 6.28 5.02 -0.73
N ILE A 76 6.01 6.19 -1.30
CA ILE A 76 6.04 6.41 -2.75
C ILE A 76 7.38 5.95 -3.34
N THR A 77 8.50 6.49 -2.85
CA THR A 77 9.83 6.17 -3.40
C THR A 77 10.17 4.68 -3.30
N ARG A 78 9.72 3.99 -2.24
CA ARG A 78 9.96 2.54 -2.12
C ARG A 78 9.07 1.72 -3.03
N VAL A 79 7.81 2.12 -3.19
CA VAL A 79 6.87 1.45 -4.10
C VAL A 79 7.33 1.62 -5.55
N LEU A 80 7.66 2.83 -5.98
CA LEU A 80 8.17 3.09 -7.33
C LEU A 80 9.41 2.24 -7.63
N ARG A 81 10.43 2.31 -6.77
CA ARG A 81 11.64 1.50 -6.94
C ARG A 81 11.40 0.00 -6.93
N LEU A 82 10.44 -0.49 -6.13
CA LEU A 82 10.05 -1.90 -6.16
C LEU A 82 9.48 -2.24 -7.54
N LEU A 83 8.49 -1.48 -8.01
CA LEU A 83 7.84 -1.73 -9.28
C LEU A 83 8.79 -1.60 -10.48
N THR A 84 9.71 -0.62 -10.47
CA THR A 84 10.77 -0.50 -11.48
C THR A 84 11.69 -1.72 -11.46
N ARG A 85 12.11 -2.17 -10.27
CA ARG A 85 12.97 -3.36 -10.14
C ARG A 85 12.29 -4.64 -10.61
N GLU A 86 10.99 -4.80 -10.36
CA GLU A 86 10.20 -5.93 -10.85
C GLU A 86 9.84 -5.80 -12.35
N GLY A 87 10.27 -4.71 -13.02
CA GLY A 87 10.01 -4.49 -14.44
C GLY A 87 8.58 -4.06 -14.76
N HIS A 88 7.80 -3.62 -13.77
CA HIS A 88 6.43 -3.11 -13.95
C HIS A 88 6.37 -1.61 -14.24
N LEU A 89 7.45 -0.86 -13.99
CA LEU A 89 7.57 0.54 -14.38
C LEU A 89 8.80 0.72 -15.26
N VAL A 90 8.64 1.45 -16.35
CA VAL A 90 9.75 1.94 -17.17
C VAL A 90 9.90 3.43 -16.91
N GLU A 91 11.14 3.88 -16.74
CA GLU A 91 11.49 5.29 -16.76
C GLU A 91 12.21 5.58 -18.07
N GLU A 92 11.59 6.42 -18.91
CA GLU A 92 12.18 6.87 -20.18
C GLU A 92 11.99 8.38 -20.28
N GLU A 93 13.05 9.11 -20.62
CA GLU A 93 13.03 10.58 -20.79
C GLU A 93 12.45 11.36 -19.58
N GLY A 94 12.57 10.83 -18.37
CA GLY A 94 12.05 11.46 -17.14
C GLY A 94 10.54 11.25 -16.92
N VAL A 95 9.89 10.39 -17.71
CA VAL A 95 8.49 9.99 -17.56
C VAL A 95 8.44 8.54 -17.09
N THR A 96 7.69 8.27 -16.01
CA THR A 96 7.45 6.92 -15.51
C THR A 96 6.12 6.40 -16.08
N TYR A 97 6.15 5.27 -16.80
CA TYR A 97 4.96 4.60 -17.30
C TYR A 97 4.93 3.12 -16.91
N VAL A 98 3.73 2.52 -16.91
CA VAL A 98 3.56 1.09 -16.61
C VAL A 98 4.13 0.28 -17.75
N ALA A 99 5.10 -0.59 -17.44
CA ALA A 99 5.70 -1.49 -18.40
C ALA A 99 4.62 -2.44 -18.93
N ASP A 100 4.43 -2.40 -20.24
CA ASP A 100 3.47 -3.22 -20.96
C ASP A 100 1.98 -3.02 -20.56
N ALA A 101 1.42 -1.90 -21.01
CA ALA A 101 -0.04 -1.69 -21.00
C ALA A 101 -0.81 -2.64 -21.95
N HIS A 102 -0.14 -3.54 -22.68
CA HIS A 102 -0.71 -4.41 -23.73
C HIS A 102 -0.56 -5.93 -23.48
N GLY A 103 0.15 -6.38 -22.44
CA GLY A 103 0.52 -7.80 -22.28
C GLY A 103 -0.18 -8.58 -21.17
N ILE A 104 -1.10 -7.99 -20.42
CA ILE A 104 -2.04 -8.76 -19.56
C ILE A 104 -3.30 -9.07 -20.36
N VAL A 105 -3.16 -9.70 -21.52
CA VAL A 105 -4.26 -10.42 -22.15
C VAL A 105 -4.00 -11.91 -21.99
N ASP A 106 -3.83 -12.33 -20.73
CA ASP A 106 -4.14 -13.70 -20.38
C ASP A 106 -5.65 -13.86 -20.59
N ALA A 107 -6.03 -14.62 -21.61
CA ALA A 107 -7.43 -14.85 -21.97
C ALA A 107 -8.22 -15.53 -20.82
N ASP A 108 -7.51 -16.17 -19.88
CA ASP A 108 -8.10 -16.78 -18.67
C ASP A 108 -8.14 -15.81 -17.48
N ASN A 109 -7.53 -14.62 -17.60
CA ASN A 109 -7.58 -13.59 -16.58
C ASN A 109 -8.89 -12.80 -16.67
N VAL A 110 -9.90 -13.27 -15.93
CA VAL A 110 -11.20 -12.62 -15.73
C VAL A 110 -11.07 -11.14 -15.32
N LEU A 111 -9.92 -10.72 -14.78
CA LEU A 111 -9.67 -9.32 -14.43
C LEU A 111 -9.30 -8.44 -15.62
N ALA A 112 -8.73 -8.97 -16.71
CA ALA A 112 -8.23 -8.18 -17.84
C ALA A 112 -9.27 -7.18 -18.41
N PRO A 113 -10.56 -7.53 -18.61
CA PRO A 113 -11.59 -6.57 -19.02
C PRO A 113 -11.82 -5.46 -17.98
N LEU A 114 -11.71 -5.79 -16.68
CA LEU A 114 -11.82 -4.84 -15.56
C LEU A 114 -10.61 -3.89 -15.56
N GLN A 115 -9.40 -4.38 -15.90
CA GLN A 115 -8.16 -3.57 -16.00
C GLN A 115 -8.26 -2.56 -17.14
N ALA A 116 -8.62 -3.01 -18.34
CA ALA A 116 -8.80 -2.16 -19.50
C ALA A 116 -9.90 -1.09 -19.26
N ALA A 117 -11.00 -1.48 -18.63
CA ALA A 117 -12.07 -0.55 -18.27
C ALA A 117 -11.60 0.51 -17.25
N SER A 118 -10.69 0.18 -16.33
CA SER A 118 -10.19 1.15 -15.36
C SER A 118 -9.23 2.18 -15.95
N CYS A 119 -8.28 1.75 -16.78
CA CYS A 119 -7.38 2.67 -17.48
C CYS A 119 -8.14 3.65 -18.39
N THR A 120 -9.34 3.26 -18.83
CA THR A 120 -10.20 4.05 -19.73
C THR A 120 -11.39 4.72 -19.04
N TRP A 121 -11.51 4.64 -17.71
CA TRP A 121 -12.65 5.17 -16.94
C TRP A 121 -14.02 4.66 -17.39
N ARG A 122 -14.11 3.40 -17.82
CA ARG A 122 -15.35 2.73 -18.27
C ARG A 122 -15.87 1.73 -17.23
N ILE A 123 -17.18 1.50 -17.25
CA ILE A 123 -17.80 0.40 -16.50
C ILE A 123 -17.44 -0.90 -17.21
N ALA A 124 -16.83 -1.84 -16.49
CA ALA A 124 -16.30 -3.06 -17.09
C ALA A 124 -17.37 -4.08 -17.51
N LEU A 125 -18.52 -4.03 -16.85
CA LEU A 125 -19.70 -4.80 -17.21
C LEU A 125 -20.69 -3.81 -17.83
N ALA A 126 -20.96 -3.96 -19.12
CA ALA A 126 -21.98 -3.18 -19.83
C ALA A 126 -23.34 -3.24 -19.09
N PRO A 127 -24.31 -2.35 -19.40
CA PRO A 127 -25.61 -2.34 -18.72
C PRO A 127 -26.23 -3.75 -18.71
N ARG A 128 -26.51 -4.27 -17.51
CA ARG A 128 -27.29 -5.51 -17.37
C ARG A 128 -28.75 -5.16 -17.65
N ARG A 129 -29.32 -5.79 -18.68
CA ARG A 129 -30.76 -5.75 -18.94
C ARG A 129 -31.54 -6.39 -17.81
#